data_AF-A0A6J1MLQ6-F1
#
_entry.id   AF-A0A6J1MLQ6-F1
#
_cell.length_a   1.000
_cell.length_b   1.000
_cell.length_c   1.000
_cell.angle_alpha   90.00
_cell.angle_beta   90.00
_cell.angle_gamma   90.00
#
_symmetry.space_group_name_H-M   'P 1'
#
loop_
_entity.id
_entity.type
_entity.pdbx_description
1 polymer ?
#
loop_
_entity_poly.entity_id
_entity_poly.type
_entity_poly.pdbx_seq_one_letter_code
_entity_poly.pdbx_strand_id
1 'polypeptide(L)'
;MMQPQPQPQPQPQGLIVETGNGASVLQLPATTLEQIRHIAADPGASTLRLPPPASEPPPGAREADFDLCYVCKHCKVAFPSAGPLQAHQARACYAGREAARGVIRVVQPALECRTCPGERFRSAADYRRHADGEPHARRTAPPPPEPLSHEMEDVVNQITLLAARAAQDSSPKDANVNFCAPGPRFPQPGELPLASAGH
;
A
#
# COMPACT_ATOMS: atom_id res chain seq x y z
N MET A 1 58.49 -5.51 18.60
CA MET A 1 57.70 -4.38 18.06
C MET A 1 57.11 -4.79 16.73
N MET A 2 55.86 -5.27 16.76
CA MET A 2 55.17 -5.84 15.61
C MET A 2 54.27 -4.76 15.04
N GLN A 3 54.59 -4.28 13.83
CA GLN A 3 53.79 -3.26 13.16
C GLN A 3 52.41 -3.86 12.80
N PRO A 4 51.29 -3.19 13.10
CA PRO A 4 49.99 -3.65 12.64
C PRO A 4 49.89 -3.46 11.12
N GLN A 5 49.52 -4.53 10.41
CA GLN A 5 49.21 -4.48 8.98
C GLN A 5 48.02 -3.53 8.73
N PRO A 6 48.03 -2.73 7.65
CA PRO A 6 46.86 -1.95 7.26
C PRO A 6 45.74 -2.91 6.85
N GLN A 7 44.61 -2.84 7.56
CA GLN A 7 43.38 -3.54 7.18
C GLN A 7 42.93 -3.05 5.79
N PRO A 8 42.53 -3.94 4.86
CA PRO A 8 41.97 -3.52 3.59
C PRO A 8 40.66 -2.77 3.85
N GLN A 9 40.60 -1.49 3.48
CA GLN A 9 39.36 -0.72 3.47
C GLN A 9 38.30 -1.49 2.66
N PRO A 10 37.07 -1.67 3.17
CA PRO A 10 35.99 -2.22 2.38
C PRO A 10 35.73 -1.25 1.23
N GLN A 11 36.12 -1.64 0.01
CA GLN A 11 35.74 -0.92 -1.20
C GLN A 11 34.21 -0.80 -1.23
N PRO A 12 33.65 0.38 -1.58
CA PRO A 12 32.22 0.52 -1.72
C PRO A 12 31.75 -0.37 -2.88
N GLN A 13 31.15 -1.51 -2.55
CA GLN A 13 30.52 -2.43 -3.48
C GLN A 13 29.20 -1.80 -3.93
N GLY A 14 29.27 -0.86 -4.88
CA GLY A 14 28.11 -0.18 -5.46
C GLY A 14 27.95 -0.51 -6.94
N LEU A 15 26.70 -0.57 -7.40
CA LEU A 15 26.40 -0.68 -8.83
C LEU A 15 26.45 0.73 -9.44
N ILE A 16 27.36 0.95 -10.38
CA ILE A 16 27.49 2.24 -11.06
C ILE A 16 26.37 2.34 -12.10
N VAL A 17 25.47 3.31 -11.90
CA VAL A 17 24.38 3.64 -12.81
C VAL A 17 24.79 4.84 -13.65
N GLU A 18 25.03 4.61 -14.94
CA GLU A 18 25.37 5.69 -15.87
C GLU A 18 24.11 6.49 -16.20
N THR A 19 23.92 7.59 -15.49
CA THR A 19 22.87 8.56 -15.81
C THR A 19 23.48 9.56 -16.78
N GLY A 20 22.76 10.00 -17.82
CA GLY A 20 23.30 10.92 -18.84
C GLY A 20 23.86 12.27 -18.33
N ASN A 21 23.76 12.55 -17.02
CA ASN A 21 24.34 13.70 -16.33
C ASN A 21 25.56 13.35 -15.42
N GLY A 22 26.08 12.12 -15.50
CA GLY A 22 27.17 11.60 -14.66
C GLY A 22 26.88 10.22 -14.08
N ALA A 23 27.93 9.48 -13.74
CA ALA A 23 27.81 8.18 -13.07
C ALA A 23 27.33 8.37 -11.63
N SER A 24 26.18 7.78 -11.29
CA SER A 24 25.65 7.75 -9.92
C SER A 24 25.83 6.35 -9.34
N VAL A 25 26.34 6.24 -8.12
CA VAL A 25 26.59 4.93 -7.50
C VAL A 25 25.36 4.51 -6.70
N LEU A 26 24.65 3.50 -7.19
CA LEU A 26 23.60 2.86 -6.42
C LEU A 26 24.25 1.89 -5.43
N GLN A 27 24.22 2.25 -4.16
CA GLN A 27 24.71 1.39 -3.09
C GLN A 27 23.73 0.23 -2.90
N LEU A 28 24.13 -0.96 -3.33
CA LEU A 28 23.37 -2.19 -3.17
C LEU A 28 24.07 -3.11 -2.18
N PRO A 29 23.35 -3.92 -1.39
CA PRO A 29 23.96 -4.96 -0.57
C PRO A 29 24.83 -5.90 -1.41
N ALA A 30 25.92 -6.40 -0.84
CA ALA A 30 26.83 -7.35 -1.50
C ALA A 30 26.08 -8.57 -2.07
N THR A 31 25.14 -9.10 -1.29
CA THR A 31 24.28 -10.23 -1.67
C THR A 31 23.46 -9.93 -2.93
N THR A 32 22.97 -8.70 -3.09
CA THR A 32 22.24 -8.27 -4.28
C THR A 32 23.14 -8.23 -5.51
N LEU A 33 24.39 -7.77 -5.37
CA LEU A 33 25.35 -7.78 -6.48
C LEU A 33 25.70 -9.20 -6.92
N GLU A 34 25.86 -10.12 -5.98
CA GLU A 34 26.07 -11.55 -6.28
C GLU A 34 24.85 -12.15 -7.00
N GLN A 35 23.63 -11.83 -6.55
CA GLN A 35 22.40 -12.24 -7.24
C GLN A 35 22.34 -11.69 -8.67
N ILE A 36 22.72 -10.43 -8.91
CA ILE A 36 22.80 -9.86 -10.26
C ILE A 36 23.75 -10.68 -11.13
N ARG A 37 24.94 -11.04 -10.61
CA ARG A 37 25.92 -11.85 -11.34
C ARG A 37 25.35 -13.22 -11.72
N HIS A 38 24.65 -13.86 -10.80
CA HIS A 38 24.01 -15.17 -11.03
C HIS A 38 22.87 -15.07 -12.06
N ILE A 39 21.92 -14.15 -11.87
CA ILE A 39 20.78 -13.95 -12.79
C ILE A 39 21.26 -13.60 -14.20
N ALA A 40 22.36 -12.85 -14.29
CA ALA A 40 22.88 -12.43 -15.57
C ALA A 40 23.58 -13.55 -16.36
N ALA A 41 23.66 -14.78 -15.84
CA ALA A 41 24.09 -15.97 -16.58
C ALA A 41 22.99 -16.53 -17.50
N ASP A 42 21.72 -16.29 -17.15
CA ASP A 42 20.56 -16.72 -17.93
C ASP A 42 20.20 -15.68 -19.00
N PRO A 43 19.90 -16.04 -20.27
CA PRO A 43 19.48 -15.08 -21.29
C PRO A 43 18.09 -14.44 -20.99
N GLY A 44 17.65 -13.50 -21.81
CA GLY A 44 16.30 -12.91 -21.67
C GLY A 44 16.13 -11.92 -20.51
N ALA A 45 14.87 -11.59 -20.21
CA ALA A 45 14.51 -10.59 -19.21
C ALA A 45 14.29 -11.23 -17.84
N SER A 46 14.84 -10.61 -16.80
CA SER A 46 14.63 -11.02 -15.41
C SER A 46 14.32 -9.80 -14.54
N THR A 47 13.61 -10.01 -13.43
CA THR A 47 13.34 -8.96 -12.43
C THR A 47 13.98 -9.37 -11.12
N LEU A 48 14.80 -8.50 -10.54
CA LEU A 48 15.38 -8.66 -9.21
C LEU A 48 14.67 -7.69 -8.27
N ARG A 49 13.85 -8.24 -7.37
CA ARG A 49 13.17 -7.48 -6.32
C ARG A 49 14.08 -7.40 -5.10
N LEU A 50 14.44 -6.19 -4.68
CA LEU A 50 15.17 -5.99 -3.44
C LEU A 50 14.32 -6.44 -2.25
N PRO A 51 14.95 -6.89 -1.13
CA PRO A 51 14.22 -7.31 0.05
C PRO A 51 13.24 -6.22 0.49
N PRO A 52 11.96 -6.54 0.75
CA PRO A 52 11.03 -5.57 1.28
C PRO A 52 11.52 -5.09 2.65
N PRO A 53 11.24 -3.82 3.00
CA PRO A 53 11.34 -3.42 4.41
C PRO A 53 10.44 -4.35 5.23
N ALA A 54 10.83 -4.68 6.46
CA ALA A 54 10.15 -5.65 7.34
C ALA A 54 8.74 -5.22 7.81
N SER A 55 8.09 -4.31 7.09
CA SER A 55 6.79 -3.75 7.42
C SER A 55 5.72 -4.29 6.49
N GLU A 56 4.62 -4.75 7.08
CA GLU A 56 3.43 -5.15 6.34
C GLU A 56 2.83 -3.95 5.57
N PRO A 57 2.20 -4.18 4.41
CA PRO A 57 1.58 -3.10 3.65
C PRO A 57 0.39 -2.52 4.44
N PRO A 58 0.31 -1.18 4.58
CA PRO A 58 -0.77 -0.53 5.31
C PRO A 58 -2.14 -0.75 4.63
N PRO A 59 -3.26 -0.68 5.39
CA PRO A 59 -4.60 -0.82 4.83
C PRO A 59 -4.86 0.25 3.76
N GLY A 60 -5.57 -0.12 2.69
CA GLY A 60 -5.83 0.76 1.55
C GLY A 60 -4.66 0.91 0.57
N ALA A 61 -3.47 0.39 0.90
CA ALA A 61 -2.35 0.31 -0.04
C ALA A 61 -2.38 -0.98 -0.86
N ARG A 62 -1.69 -0.96 -1.99
CA ARG A 62 -1.41 -2.11 -2.84
C ARG A 62 0.09 -2.19 -3.08
N GLU A 63 0.66 -3.39 -3.03
CA GLU A 63 2.06 -3.58 -3.37
C GLU A 63 2.30 -3.31 -4.86
N ALA A 64 3.38 -2.58 -5.13
CA ALA A 64 3.87 -2.28 -6.45
C ALA A 64 5.41 -2.39 -6.49
N ASP A 65 5.99 -2.25 -7.67
CA ASP A 65 7.44 -2.30 -7.88
C ASP A 65 7.95 -0.99 -8.45
N PHE A 66 8.91 -0.35 -7.78
CA PHE A 66 9.58 0.85 -8.25
C PHE A 66 10.91 0.49 -8.93
N ASP A 67 11.05 0.81 -10.20
CA ASP A 67 12.28 0.55 -10.95
C ASP A 67 13.43 1.45 -10.46
N LEU A 68 14.51 0.82 -9.97
CA LEU A 68 15.72 1.52 -9.55
C LEU A 68 16.71 1.67 -10.71
N CYS A 69 16.94 0.58 -11.43
CA CYS A 69 17.83 0.56 -12.59
C CYS A 69 17.59 -0.69 -13.45
N TYR A 70 18.20 -0.69 -14.63
CA TYR A 70 18.19 -1.78 -15.59
C TYR A 70 19.64 -2.19 -15.87
N VAL A 71 19.96 -3.46 -15.66
CA VAL A 71 21.31 -3.98 -15.85
C VAL A 71 21.37 -4.79 -17.14
N CYS A 72 22.36 -4.48 -17.98
CA CYS A 72 22.64 -5.27 -19.17
C CYS A 72 23.21 -6.65 -18.76
N LYS A 73 22.58 -7.75 -19.16
CA LYS A 73 23.10 -9.09 -18.80
C LYS A 73 24.44 -9.42 -19.46
N HIS A 74 24.83 -8.78 -20.56
CA HIS A 74 26.12 -9.06 -21.20
C HIS A 74 27.29 -8.40 -20.47
N CYS A 75 27.29 -7.06 -20.38
CA CYS A 75 28.40 -6.30 -19.81
C CYS A 75 28.25 -5.97 -18.32
N LYS A 76 27.09 -6.29 -17.71
CA LYS A 76 26.74 -5.98 -16.31
C LYS A 76 26.71 -4.50 -15.94
N VAL A 77 26.68 -3.60 -16.94
CA VAL A 77 26.52 -2.15 -16.75
C VAL A 77 25.06 -1.82 -16.43
N ALA A 78 24.84 -0.87 -15.52
CA ALA A 78 23.52 -0.44 -15.09
C ALA A 78 23.11 0.91 -15.68
N PHE A 79 21.82 1.03 -15.99
CA PHE A 79 21.21 2.18 -16.64
C PHE A 79 20.00 2.65 -15.84
N PRO A 80 19.70 3.96 -15.81
CA PRO A 80 18.61 4.52 -15.01
C PRO A 80 17.22 4.20 -15.57
N SER A 81 17.12 3.82 -16.85
CA SER A 81 15.87 3.49 -17.51
C SER A 81 16.09 2.53 -18.69
N ALA A 82 15.00 1.99 -19.24
CA ALA A 82 15.06 1.04 -20.36
C ALA A 82 15.63 1.68 -21.64
N GLY A 83 15.40 2.97 -21.89
CA GLY A 83 15.83 3.65 -23.13
C GLY A 83 17.36 3.65 -23.33
N PRO A 84 18.16 4.19 -22.38
CA PRO A 84 19.62 4.17 -22.45
C PRO A 84 20.19 2.75 -22.56
N LEU A 85 19.60 1.79 -21.84
CA LEU A 85 19.99 0.38 -21.95
C LEU A 85 19.76 -0.16 -23.37
N GLN A 86 18.58 0.08 -23.95
CA GLN A 86 18.26 -0.38 -25.31
C GLN A 86 19.22 0.22 -26.33
N ALA A 87 19.54 1.51 -26.20
CA ALA A 87 20.52 2.17 -27.07
C ALA A 87 21.91 1.53 -26.94
N HIS A 88 22.34 1.21 -25.71
CA HIS A 88 23.59 0.50 -25.45
C HIS A 88 23.59 -0.92 -26.07
N GLN A 89 22.50 -1.67 -25.88
CA GLN A 89 22.37 -3.02 -26.41
C GLN A 89 22.41 -3.05 -27.94
N ALA A 90 21.71 -2.11 -28.59
CA ALA A 90 21.63 -2.01 -30.05
C ALA A 90 22.92 -1.57 -30.72
N ARG A 91 23.67 -0.65 -30.10
CA ARG A 91 24.81 0.02 -30.75
C ARG A 91 26.17 -0.56 -30.37
N ALA A 92 26.30 -1.10 -29.16
CA ALA A 92 27.61 -1.39 -28.59
C ALA A 92 27.73 -2.82 -28.02
N CYS A 93 26.69 -3.33 -27.37
CA CYS A 93 26.82 -4.51 -26.52
C CYS A 93 26.56 -5.84 -27.23
N TYR A 94 25.54 -5.89 -28.10
CA TYR A 94 25.05 -7.12 -28.71
C TYR A 94 25.22 -7.15 -30.24
N ALA A 95 26.23 -6.47 -30.79
CA ALA A 95 26.48 -6.49 -32.23
C ALA A 95 26.57 -7.94 -32.77
N GLY A 96 25.56 -8.36 -33.52
CA GLY A 96 25.43 -9.74 -34.07
C GLY A 96 24.96 -10.81 -33.08
N ARG A 97 24.49 -10.45 -31.87
CA ARG A 97 24.10 -11.40 -30.79
C ARG A 97 22.72 -11.09 -30.20
N GLU A 98 21.79 -10.67 -31.04
CA GLU A 98 20.45 -10.20 -30.65
C GLU A 98 19.66 -11.25 -29.84
N ALA A 99 19.80 -12.53 -30.20
CA ALA A 99 19.12 -13.64 -29.52
C ALA A 99 19.60 -13.87 -28.07
N ALA A 100 20.80 -13.39 -27.72
CA ALA A 100 21.35 -13.48 -26.37
C ALA A 100 21.06 -12.23 -25.52
N ARG A 101 20.27 -11.28 -26.05
CA ARG A 101 19.92 -10.05 -25.32
C ARG A 101 19.23 -10.38 -24.01
N GLY A 102 19.67 -9.70 -22.97
CA GLY A 102 19.12 -9.89 -21.65
C GLY A 102 19.23 -8.65 -20.79
N VAL A 103 18.24 -8.49 -19.92
CA VAL A 103 18.11 -7.37 -19.00
C VAL A 103 17.72 -7.88 -17.63
N ILE A 104 18.27 -7.25 -16.59
CA ILE A 104 17.78 -7.39 -15.22
C ILE A 104 17.13 -6.08 -14.84
N ARG A 105 15.84 -6.11 -14.53
CA ARG A 105 15.12 -4.99 -13.95
C ARG A 105 15.27 -5.06 -12.44
N VAL A 106 16.01 -4.14 -11.85
CA VAL A 106 16.20 -4.08 -10.39
C VAL A 106 15.12 -3.17 -9.84
N VAL A 107 14.26 -3.74 -8.99
CA VAL A 107 13.10 -3.04 -8.44
C VAL A 107 13.12 -3.04 -6.92
N GLN A 108 12.60 -1.98 -6.32
CA GLN A 108 12.31 -1.93 -4.89
C GLN A 108 10.80 -2.06 -4.67
N PRO A 109 10.35 -2.76 -3.62
CA PRO A 109 8.96 -2.72 -3.21
C PRO A 109 8.49 -1.28 -2.96
N ALA A 110 7.33 -0.97 -3.51
CA ALA A 110 6.65 0.30 -3.39
C ALA A 110 5.19 0.07 -3.05
N LEU A 111 4.50 1.14 -2.67
CA LEU A 111 3.09 1.12 -2.33
C LEU A 111 2.34 2.02 -3.29
N GLU A 112 1.18 1.57 -3.76
CA GLU A 112 0.24 2.37 -4.54
C GLU A 112 -1.02 2.60 -3.73
N CYS A 113 -1.59 3.80 -3.81
CA CYS A 113 -2.87 4.11 -3.18
C CYS A 113 -4.03 3.59 -4.04
N ARG A 114 -4.93 2.79 -3.45
CA ARG A 114 -6.11 2.28 -4.17
C ARG A 114 -7.15 3.37 -4.49
N THR A 115 -7.16 4.46 -3.71
CA THR A 115 -8.13 5.55 -3.83
C THR A 115 -7.62 6.69 -4.72
N CYS A 116 -6.30 6.90 -4.75
CA CYS A 116 -5.67 7.99 -5.49
C CYS A 116 -4.91 7.43 -6.70
N PRO A 117 -5.47 7.52 -7.92
CA PRO A 117 -4.86 6.91 -9.09
C PRO A 117 -3.52 7.59 -9.42
N GLY A 118 -2.50 6.77 -9.67
CA GLY A 118 -1.15 7.24 -10.03
C GLY A 118 -0.24 7.58 -8.84
N GLU A 119 -0.77 7.60 -7.61
CA GLU A 119 0.02 7.91 -6.41
C GLU A 119 0.80 6.69 -5.92
N ARG A 120 2.14 6.81 -5.91
CA ARG A 120 3.07 5.73 -5.55
C ARG A 120 4.10 6.20 -4.53
N PHE A 121 4.41 5.34 -3.56
CA PHE A 121 5.22 5.66 -2.39
C PHE A 121 6.33 4.64 -2.20
N ARG A 122 7.53 5.09 -1.83
CA ARG A 122 8.69 4.22 -1.60
C ARG A 122 8.72 3.59 -0.21
N SER A 123 7.88 4.09 0.72
CA SER A 123 7.81 3.61 2.09
C SER A 123 6.40 3.67 2.64
N ALA A 124 6.12 2.85 3.65
CA ALA A 124 4.86 2.89 4.38
C ALA A 124 4.67 4.22 5.13
N ALA A 125 5.76 4.89 5.53
CA ALA A 125 5.68 6.20 6.17
C ALA A 125 5.18 7.29 5.21
N ASP A 126 5.69 7.29 3.97
CA ASP A 126 5.22 8.19 2.92
C ASP A 126 3.75 7.96 2.58
N TYR A 127 3.36 6.69 2.47
CA TYR A 127 1.95 6.33 2.23
C TYR A 127 1.04 6.80 3.37
N ARG A 128 1.43 6.59 4.65
CA ARG A 128 0.62 7.03 5.80
C ARG A 128 0.43 8.54 5.81
N ARG A 129 1.48 9.30 5.51
CA ARG A 129 1.41 10.76 5.39
C ARG A 129 0.47 11.19 4.25
N HIS A 130 0.43 10.44 3.15
CA HIS A 130 -0.55 10.67 2.09
C HIS A 130 -1.98 10.35 2.54
N ALA A 131 -2.19 9.21 3.20
CA ALA A 131 -3.50 8.73 3.63
C ALA A 131 -4.15 9.66 4.68
N ASP A 132 -3.32 10.29 5.53
CA ASP A 132 -3.74 11.31 6.50
C ASP A 132 -4.01 12.69 5.87
N GLY A 133 -3.60 12.89 4.61
CA GLY A 133 -3.78 14.17 3.93
C GLY A 133 -5.23 14.46 3.54
N GLU A 134 -5.63 15.73 3.64
CA GLU A 134 -6.91 16.25 3.13
C GLU A 134 -7.32 15.77 1.72
N PRO A 135 -6.43 15.73 0.69
CA PRO A 135 -6.85 15.28 -0.64
C PRO A 135 -7.25 13.80 -0.67
N HIS A 136 -6.64 12.97 0.18
CA HIS A 136 -7.04 11.57 0.34
C HIS A 136 -8.37 11.49 1.08
N ALA A 137 -8.49 12.20 2.20
CA ALA A 137 -9.71 12.25 3.02
C ALA A 137 -10.95 12.66 2.21
N ARG A 138 -10.84 13.67 1.32
CA ARG A 138 -11.93 14.09 0.44
C ARG A 138 -12.39 13.01 -0.55
N ARG A 139 -11.50 12.10 -0.95
CA ARG A 139 -11.83 11.00 -1.87
C ARG A 139 -12.39 9.79 -1.14
N THR A 140 -12.01 9.60 0.13
CA THR A 140 -12.55 8.54 0.98
C THR A 140 -13.79 8.96 1.76
N ALA A 141 -14.09 10.26 1.80
CA ALA A 141 -15.24 10.78 2.51
C ALA A 141 -16.52 10.12 1.97
N PRO A 142 -17.41 9.63 2.86
CA PRO A 142 -18.72 9.22 2.42
C PRO A 142 -19.40 10.40 1.71
N PRO A 143 -20.29 10.13 0.73
CA PRO A 143 -21.09 11.20 0.14
C PRO A 143 -21.76 11.99 1.27
N PRO A 144 -21.86 13.33 1.16
CA PRO A 144 -22.57 14.10 2.15
C PRO A 144 -23.96 13.48 2.32
N PRO A 145 -24.48 13.37 3.56
CA PRO A 145 -25.84 12.89 3.75
C PRO A 145 -26.74 13.77 2.88
N GLU A 146 -27.50 13.14 2.00
CA GLU A 146 -28.52 13.85 1.23
C GLU A 146 -29.36 14.66 2.23
N PRO A 147 -29.62 15.96 1.98
CA PRO A 147 -30.52 16.70 2.85
C PRO A 147 -31.80 15.88 2.88
N LEU A 148 -32.26 15.51 4.08
CA LEU A 148 -33.51 14.79 4.26
C LEU A 148 -34.54 15.53 3.40
N SER A 149 -35.06 14.86 2.36
CA SER A 149 -36.10 15.44 1.52
C SER A 149 -37.15 16.01 2.46
N HIS A 150 -37.57 17.27 2.26
CA HIS A 150 -38.43 18.02 3.18
C HIS A 150 -39.65 17.22 3.71
N GLU A 151 -40.10 16.25 2.91
CA GLU A 151 -41.11 15.22 3.22
C GLU A 151 -40.79 14.40 4.48
N MET A 152 -39.54 14.00 4.70
CA MET A 152 -39.13 13.15 5.83
C MET A 152 -38.80 13.97 7.08
N GLU A 153 -38.41 15.24 6.90
CA GLU A 153 -38.23 16.21 7.98
C GLU A 153 -39.59 16.58 8.61
N ASP A 154 -40.65 16.70 7.79
CA ASP A 154 -42.02 16.90 8.27
C ASP A 154 -42.55 15.70 9.06
N VAL A 155 -42.27 14.46 8.61
CA VAL A 155 -42.64 13.24 9.35
C VAL A 155 -41.95 13.19 10.72
N VAL A 156 -40.66 13.52 10.80
CA VAL A 156 -39.92 13.56 12.08
C VAL A 156 -40.46 14.66 12.99
N ASN A 157 -40.73 15.84 12.46
CA ASN A 157 -41.34 16.94 13.22
C ASN A 157 -42.74 16.58 13.71
N GLN A 158 -43.55 15.92 12.89
CA GLN A 158 -44.89 15.45 13.24
C GLN A 158 -44.83 14.39 14.34
N ILE A 159 -43.97 13.37 14.23
CA ILE A 159 -43.78 12.35 15.29
C ILE A 159 -43.35 13.01 16.61
N THR A 160 -42.43 13.97 16.54
CA THR A 160 -41.96 14.72 17.72
C THR A 160 -43.11 15.51 18.36
N LEU A 161 -43.95 16.15 17.55
CA LEU A 161 -45.12 16.89 18.02
C LEU A 161 -46.16 15.95 18.67
N LEU A 162 -46.37 14.77 18.08
CA LEU A 162 -47.26 13.75 18.64
C LEU A 162 -46.72 13.20 19.97
N ALA A 163 -45.42 12.91 20.06
CA ALA A 163 -44.78 12.43 21.27
C ALA A 163 -44.84 13.47 22.40
N ALA A 164 -44.59 14.75 22.08
CA ALA A 164 -44.69 15.84 23.04
C ALA A 164 -46.12 16.00 23.58
N ARG A 165 -47.15 15.85 22.72
CA ARG A 165 -48.55 15.86 23.16
C ARG A 165 -48.90 14.64 24.02
N ALA A 166 -48.46 13.44 23.65
CA ALA A 166 -48.69 12.23 24.46
C ALA A 166 -48.01 12.31 25.85
N ALA A 167 -46.86 12.96 25.95
CA ALA A 167 -46.17 13.22 27.22
C ALA A 167 -46.87 14.28 28.09
N GLN A 168 -47.68 15.17 27.51
CA GLN A 168 -48.46 16.18 28.24
C GLN A 168 -49.85 15.69 28.64
N ASP A 169 -50.45 14.77 27.87
CA ASP A 169 -51.74 14.13 28.20
C ASP A 169 -51.62 13.11 29.35
N SER A 170 -50.39 12.80 29.76
CA SER A 170 -50.09 12.03 30.97
C SER A 170 -49.77 12.97 32.15
N SER A 171 -50.80 13.59 32.74
CA SER A 171 -50.70 14.18 34.08
C SER A 171 -51.73 13.57 35.04
N PRO A 172 -51.34 13.29 36.29
CA PRO A 172 -51.90 12.19 37.07
C PRO A 172 -53.12 12.63 37.89
N LYS A 173 -54.17 11.82 37.90
CA LYS A 173 -55.22 11.87 38.93
C LYS A 173 -55.54 10.47 39.42
N ASP A 174 -54.79 10.12 40.45
CA ASP A 174 -55.02 9.16 41.53
C ASP A 174 -55.50 7.72 41.30
N ALA A 175 -54.76 6.87 42.00
CA ALA A 175 -55.19 5.69 42.75
C ALA A 175 -55.31 4.34 42.01
N ASN A 176 -54.28 3.53 42.28
CA ASN A 176 -54.37 2.12 42.67
C ASN A 176 -54.89 1.13 41.62
N VAL A 177 -53.97 0.55 40.84
CA VAL A 177 -53.97 -0.92 40.65
C VAL A 177 -52.55 -1.44 40.31
N ASN A 178 -52.06 -2.31 41.20
CA ASN A 178 -51.21 -3.47 40.96
C ASN A 178 -49.83 -3.33 40.27
N PHE A 179 -48.81 -3.37 41.12
CA PHE A 179 -47.41 -3.70 40.86
C PHE A 179 -47.25 -5.06 40.13
N CYS A 180 -46.18 -5.17 39.32
CA CYS A 180 -45.61 -6.38 38.70
C CYS A 180 -46.29 -6.98 37.45
N ALA A 181 -45.78 -6.59 36.28
CA ALA A 181 -45.60 -7.50 35.15
C ALA A 181 -44.25 -7.19 34.46
N PRO A 182 -43.30 -8.12 34.36
CA PRO A 182 -42.06 -7.90 33.63
C PRO A 182 -42.35 -7.82 32.13
N GLY A 183 -42.03 -6.68 31.52
CA GLY A 183 -42.22 -6.45 30.08
C GLY A 183 -41.35 -7.38 29.22
N PRO A 184 -41.70 -7.59 27.94
CA PRO A 184 -40.91 -8.38 27.02
C PRO A 184 -39.54 -7.72 26.83
N ARG A 185 -38.48 -8.47 27.15
CA ARG A 185 -37.09 -8.04 27.00
C ARG A 185 -36.76 -8.01 25.50
N PHE A 186 -36.38 -6.84 24.99
CA PHE A 186 -35.84 -6.71 23.63
C PHE A 186 -34.60 -7.59 23.47
N PRO A 187 -34.48 -8.39 22.39
CA PRO A 187 -33.26 -9.13 22.12
C PRO A 187 -32.14 -8.15 21.73
N GLN A 188 -31.00 -8.26 22.41
CA GLN A 188 -29.78 -7.56 22.00
C GLN A 188 -29.22 -8.18 20.72
N PRO A 189 -28.67 -7.39 19.79
CA PRO A 189 -28.07 -7.91 18.57
C PRO A 189 -26.74 -8.61 18.91
N GLY A 190 -26.73 -9.95 18.95
CA GLY A 190 -25.50 -10.68 19.23
C GLY A 190 -25.54 -12.19 19.46
N GLU A 191 -26.67 -12.89 19.33
CA GLU A 191 -26.68 -14.34 19.59
C GLU A 191 -27.10 -15.14 18.35
N LEU A 192 -26.11 -15.78 17.72
CA LEU A 192 -26.27 -16.81 16.69
C LEU A 192 -26.86 -18.07 17.34
N PRO A 193 -27.97 -18.64 16.83
CA PRO A 193 -28.44 -19.93 17.32
C PRO A 193 -27.54 -21.05 16.77
N LEU A 194 -26.71 -21.63 17.65
CA LEU A 194 -26.17 -22.98 17.45
C LEU A 194 -27.34 -23.97 17.62
N ALA A 195 -27.94 -24.41 16.52
CA ALA A 195 -28.82 -25.57 16.53
C ALA A 195 -27.95 -26.83 16.57
N SER A 196 -27.88 -27.47 17.74
CA SER A 196 -27.28 -28.78 17.95
C SER A 196 -28.37 -29.86 18.08
N ALA A 197 -27.96 -31.09 17.75
CA ALA A 197 -28.72 -32.31 17.51
C ALA A 197 -29.71 -32.78 18.61
N GLY A 198 -30.73 -33.52 18.18
CA GLY A 198 -31.48 -34.53 18.96
C GLY A 198 -31.99 -35.60 18.00
N HIS A 199 -31.44 -36.82 18.05
CA HIS A 199 -31.96 -38.02 18.74
C HIS A 199 -33.21 -38.61 18.09
#